data_AF-A0A9E7N9Y6-F1
#
_entry.id   AF-A0A9E7N9Y6-F1
#
_cell.length_a   1.000
_cell.length_b   1.000
_cell.length_c   1.000
_cell.angle_alpha   90.00
_cell.angle_beta   90.00
_cell.angle_gamma   90.00
#
_symmetry.space_group_name_H-M   'P 1'
#
loop_
_entity.id
_entity.type
_entity.pdbx_description
1 polymer ?
#
loop_
_entity_poly.entity_id
_entity_poly.type
_entity_poly.pdbx_seq_one_letter_code
_entity_poly.pdbx_strand_id
1 'polypeptide(L)'
;MTLVRALVAAACSLLFPGVGHAVLREWVRALFFSGLFVTAIALSFSADQLAAMSSLEGTWTVVTEETSAVDRFVLASIALFTATDALFRGLGAIGRDDTEGPTCPHCGRPLDTDLEFCHWCTTRLEAVEPDSTS
;
A
#
# COMPACT_ATOMS: atom_id res chain seq x y z
N MET A 1 7.79 -9.30 5.20
CA MET A 1 8.55 -8.46 4.23
C MET A 1 9.48 -7.52 4.99
N THR A 2 10.62 -7.06 4.45
CA THR A 2 11.50 -6.14 5.19
C THR A 2 10.98 -4.70 5.12
N LEU A 3 11.13 -3.93 6.21
CA LEU A 3 10.75 -2.50 6.30
C LEU A 3 11.32 -1.68 5.12
N VAL A 4 12.53 -2.02 4.69
CA VAL A 4 13.18 -1.42 3.53
C VAL A 4 12.34 -1.56 2.25
N ARG A 5 11.74 -2.73 2.00
CA ARG A 5 10.90 -2.95 0.81
C ARG A 5 9.58 -2.18 0.90
N ALA A 6 9.02 -2.03 2.09
CA ALA A 6 7.82 -1.22 2.32
C ALA A 6 8.08 0.27 2.08
N LEU A 7 9.22 0.78 2.57
CA LEU A 7 9.63 2.18 2.36
C LEU A 7 9.93 2.47 0.88
N VAL A 8 10.61 1.54 0.20
CA VAL A 8 10.87 1.66 -1.24
C VAL A 8 9.56 1.65 -2.02
N ALA A 9 8.60 0.78 -1.68
CA ALA A 9 7.29 0.77 -2.33
C ALA A 9 6.52 2.08 -2.11
N ALA A 10 6.51 2.61 -0.89
CA ALA A 10 5.86 3.89 -0.58
C ALA A 10 6.52 5.07 -1.33
N ALA A 11 7.86 5.12 -1.35
CA ALA A 11 8.61 6.14 -2.09
C ALA A 11 8.34 6.06 -3.61
N CYS A 12 8.30 4.85 -4.18
CA CYS A 12 7.94 4.65 -5.58
C CYS A 12 6.50 5.08 -5.90
N SER A 13 5.54 4.84 -5.00
CA SER A 13 4.15 5.31 -5.16
C SER A 13 4.03 6.85 -5.09
N LEU A 14 4.92 7.52 -4.36
CA LEU A 14 4.90 8.98 -4.26
C LEU A 14 5.37 9.66 -5.56
N LEU A 15 6.35 9.08 -6.25
CA LEU A 15 6.81 9.59 -7.55
C LEU A 15 5.83 9.25 -8.68
N PHE A 16 5.35 8.02 -8.72
CA PHE A 16 4.42 7.55 -9.73
C PHE A 16 3.26 6.80 -9.06
N PRO A 17 2.11 7.47 -8.88
CA PRO A 17 0.93 6.88 -8.27
C PRO A 17 0.59 5.52 -8.90
N GLY A 18 0.65 4.45 -8.10
CA GLY A 18 0.40 3.07 -8.54
C GLY A 18 1.64 2.20 -8.80
N VAL A 19 2.83 2.78 -8.99
CA VAL A 19 4.06 2.00 -9.28
C VAL A 19 4.53 1.20 -8.05
N GLY A 20 4.39 1.73 -6.84
CA GLY A 20 4.71 0.99 -5.63
C GLY A 20 3.84 -0.27 -5.44
N HIS A 21 2.57 -0.22 -5.86
CA HIS A 21 1.68 -1.40 -5.83
C HIS A 21 2.09 -2.47 -6.86
N ALA A 22 2.66 -2.07 -8.00
CA ALA A 22 3.20 -3.02 -8.96
C ALA A 22 4.38 -3.81 -8.36
N VAL A 23 5.23 -3.16 -7.56
CA VAL A 23 6.34 -3.82 -6.83
C VAL A 23 5.83 -4.83 -5.80
N LEU A 24 4.68 -4.54 -5.17
CA LEU A 24 4.00 -5.45 -4.24
C LEU A 24 3.15 -6.53 -4.95
N ARG A 25 3.12 -6.54 -6.29
CA ARG A 25 2.30 -7.41 -7.16
C ARG A 25 0.78 -7.23 -6.97
N GLU A 26 0.35 -6.08 -6.48
CA GLU A 26 -1.06 -5.72 -6.28
C GLU A 26 -1.65 -5.09 -7.57
N TRP A 27 -1.74 -5.87 -8.65
CA TRP A 27 -2.04 -5.37 -10.01
C TRP A 27 -3.35 -4.60 -10.14
N VAL A 28 -4.44 -5.05 -9.51
CA VAL A 28 -5.74 -4.36 -9.57
C VAL A 28 -5.62 -2.93 -9.03
N ARG A 29 -4.87 -2.73 -7.94
CA ARG A 29 -4.68 -1.43 -7.30
C ARG A 29 -3.70 -0.56 -8.07
N ALA A 30 -2.63 -1.16 -8.58
CA ALA A 30 -1.69 -0.48 -9.45
C ALA A 30 -2.41 0.11 -10.67
N LEU A 31 -3.29 -0.67 -11.32
CA LEU A 31 -4.11 -0.21 -12.43
C LEU A 31 -5.14 0.85 -12.01
N PHE A 32 -5.80 0.68 -10.87
CA PHE A 32 -6.77 1.65 -10.36
C PHE A 32 -6.13 3.02 -10.11
N PHE A 33 -5.02 3.07 -9.37
CA PHE A 33 -4.37 4.34 -9.00
C PHE A 33 -3.65 4.99 -10.17
N SER A 34 -3.01 4.21 -11.04
CA SER A 34 -2.44 4.75 -12.28
C SER A 34 -3.52 5.29 -13.20
N GLY A 35 -4.64 4.58 -13.35
CA GLY A 35 -5.79 5.03 -14.12
C GLY A 35 -6.39 6.33 -13.56
N LEU A 36 -6.56 6.41 -12.24
CA LEU A 36 -7.03 7.62 -11.56
C LEU A 36 -6.08 8.82 -11.82
N PHE A 37 -4.77 8.60 -11.69
CA PHE A 37 -3.77 9.64 -11.90
C PHE A 37 -3.72 10.11 -13.36
N VAL A 38 -3.71 9.19 -14.33
CA VAL A 38 -3.76 9.51 -15.76
C VAL A 38 -5.06 10.24 -16.11
N THR A 39 -6.19 9.82 -15.54
CA THR A 39 -7.48 10.49 -15.75
C THR A 39 -7.47 11.90 -15.18
N ALA A 40 -6.93 12.09 -13.96
CA ALA A 40 -6.79 13.42 -13.37
C ALA A 40 -5.92 14.34 -14.25
N ILE A 41 -4.77 13.85 -14.72
CA ILE A 41 -3.90 14.61 -15.63
C ILE A 41 -4.64 14.96 -16.94
N ALA A 42 -5.34 13.99 -17.54
CA ALA A 42 -6.05 14.21 -18.80
C ALA A 42 -7.20 15.21 -18.69
N LEU A 43 -7.78 15.37 -17.49
CA LEU A 43 -8.84 16.35 -17.23
C LEU A 43 -8.29 17.72 -16.82
N SER A 44 -7.12 17.76 -16.16
CA SER A 44 -6.53 19.00 -15.62
C SER A 44 -5.64 19.74 -16.62
N PHE A 45 -5.04 19.04 -17.60
CA PHE A 45 -4.06 19.65 -18.52
C PHE A 45 -4.50 19.60 -19.99
N SER A 46 -4.19 20.67 -20.72
CA SER A 46 -4.40 20.74 -22.17
C SER A 46 -3.30 20.02 -22.96
N ALA A 47 -3.53 19.74 -24.24
CA ALA A 47 -2.53 19.10 -25.11
C ALA A 47 -1.23 19.91 -25.21
N ASP A 48 -1.30 21.24 -25.19
CA ASP A 48 -0.13 22.11 -25.23
C ASP A 48 0.69 22.05 -23.93
N GLN A 49 0.01 22.01 -22.78
CA GLN A 49 0.66 21.84 -21.47
C GLN A 49 1.33 20.45 -21.35
N LEU A 50 0.69 19.41 -21.89
CA LEU A 50 1.26 18.06 -21.95
C LEU A 50 2.48 18.00 -22.88
N ALA A 51 2.47 18.74 -23.99
CA ALA A 51 3.62 18.86 -24.88
C ALA A 51 4.79 19.59 -24.18
N ALA A 52 4.52 20.65 -23.41
CA ALA A 52 5.53 21.37 -22.66
C ALA A 52 6.25 20.50 -21.59
N MET A 53 5.54 19.52 -21.02
CA MET A 53 6.10 18.52 -20.09
C MET A 53 7.14 17.57 -20.73
N SER A 54 7.39 17.64 -22.05
CA SER A 54 8.48 16.88 -22.68
C SER A 54 9.88 17.35 -22.26
N SER A 55 9.97 18.49 -21.56
CA SER A 55 11.20 19.07 -21.04
C SER A 55 11.10 19.28 -19.53
N LEU A 56 12.24 19.20 -18.84
CA LEU A 56 12.28 19.42 -17.39
C LEU A 56 11.83 20.86 -17.04
N GLU A 57 12.25 21.84 -17.83
CA GLU A 57 11.89 23.25 -17.65
C GLU A 57 10.40 23.50 -17.93
N GLY A 58 9.86 22.97 -19.03
CA GLY A 58 8.43 23.07 -19.32
C GLY A 58 7.55 22.32 -18.32
N THR A 59 8.05 21.24 -17.72
CA THR A 59 7.38 20.58 -16.59
C THR A 59 7.33 21.51 -15.38
N TRP A 60 8.45 22.16 -15.04
CA TRP A 60 8.53 23.06 -13.91
C TRP A 60 7.56 24.24 -14.05
N THR A 61 7.56 24.91 -15.20
CA THR A 61 6.67 26.06 -15.46
C THR A 61 5.21 25.67 -15.37
N VAL A 62 4.81 24.56 -15.99
CA VAL A 62 3.43 24.06 -15.93
C VAL A 62 3.01 23.79 -14.48
N VAL A 63 3.88 23.18 -13.67
CA VAL A 63 3.60 22.87 -12.26
C VAL A 63 3.49 24.14 -11.40
N THR A 64 4.36 25.12 -11.60
CA THR A 64 4.42 26.30 -10.72
C THR A 64 3.47 27.42 -11.12
N GLU A 65 3.32 27.66 -12.42
CA GLU A 65 2.66 28.86 -12.96
C GLU A 65 1.27 28.55 -13.52
N GLU A 66 1.10 27.42 -14.20
CA GLU A 66 -0.13 27.10 -14.94
C GLU A 66 -1.12 26.22 -14.15
N THR A 67 -0.62 25.44 -13.19
CA THR A 67 -1.46 24.50 -12.44
C THR A 67 -2.28 25.23 -11.38
N SER A 68 -3.61 25.15 -11.49
CA SER A 68 -4.54 25.74 -10.51
C SER A 68 -4.36 25.15 -9.11
N ALA A 69 -4.77 25.89 -8.07
CA ALA A 69 -4.71 25.39 -6.69
C ALA A 69 -5.56 24.12 -6.50
N VAL A 70 -6.66 24.00 -7.24
CA VAL A 70 -7.56 22.84 -7.19
C VAL A 70 -6.89 21.62 -7.79
N ASP A 71 -6.32 21.72 -8.99
CA ASP A 71 -5.64 20.60 -9.64
C ASP A 71 -4.44 20.14 -8.83
N ARG A 72 -3.67 21.09 -8.29
CA ARG A 72 -2.53 20.82 -7.42
C ARG A 72 -2.95 20.06 -6.16
N PHE A 73 -4.07 20.47 -5.56
CA PHE A 73 -4.63 19.78 -4.39
C PHE A 73 -5.12 18.37 -4.74
N VAL A 74 -5.81 18.19 -5.87
CA VAL A 74 -6.29 16.87 -6.35
C VAL A 74 -5.13 15.92 -6.61
N LEU A 75 -4.10 16.35 -7.35
CA LEU A 75 -2.95 15.51 -7.66
C LEU A 75 -2.15 15.17 -6.39
N ALA A 76 -1.93 16.15 -5.51
CA ALA A 76 -1.22 15.93 -4.24
C ALA A 76 -1.99 14.96 -3.32
N SER A 77 -3.31 15.08 -3.25
CA SER A 77 -4.14 14.16 -2.44
C SER A 77 -4.13 12.74 -3.00
N ILE A 78 -4.18 12.57 -4.33
CA ILE A 78 -4.00 11.26 -4.98
C ILE A 78 -2.63 10.67 -4.63
N ALA A 79 -1.54 11.44 -4.82
CA ALA A 79 -0.19 10.97 -4.53
C ALA A 79 -0.03 10.58 -3.05
N LEU A 80 -0.53 11.41 -2.13
CA LEU A 80 -0.48 11.13 -0.70
C LEU A 80 -1.26 9.85 -0.36
N PHE A 81 -2.49 9.72 -0.85
CA PHE A 81 -3.33 8.56 -0.56
C PHE A 81 -2.71 7.25 -1.07
N THR A 82 -2.10 7.27 -2.26
CA THR A 82 -1.41 6.10 -2.82
C THR A 82 -0.15 5.74 -2.05
N ALA A 83 0.62 6.73 -1.60
CA ALA A 83 1.80 6.49 -0.77
C ALA A 83 1.42 5.94 0.61
N THR A 84 0.39 6.52 1.24
CA THR A 84 -0.16 6.08 2.52
C THR A 84 -0.67 4.65 2.44
N ASP A 85 -1.42 4.31 1.39
CA ASP A 85 -1.93 2.96 1.21
C ASP A 85 -0.82 1.93 0.97
N ALA A 86 0.15 2.25 0.11
CA ALA A 86 1.33 1.40 -0.11
C ALA A 86 2.13 1.18 1.18
N LEU A 87 2.23 2.21 2.03
CA LEU A 87 2.88 2.12 3.34
C LEU A 87 2.12 1.21 4.30
N PHE A 88 0.79 1.40 4.44
CA PHE A 88 -0.03 0.53 5.31
C PHE A 88 0.02 -0.93 4.89
N ARG A 89 -0.02 -1.21 3.57
CA ARG A 89 0.10 -2.57 3.03
C ARG A 89 1.51 -3.15 3.25
N GLY A 90 2.53 -2.34 3.03
CA GLY A 90 3.91 -2.70 3.26
C GLY A 90 4.19 -3.03 4.74
N LEU A 91 3.59 -2.27 5.67
CA LEU A 91 3.71 -2.46 7.13
C LEU A 91 2.84 -3.60 7.66
N GLY A 92 1.62 -3.79 7.14
CA GLY A 92 0.75 -4.92 7.49
C GLY A 92 1.39 -6.28 7.17
N ALA A 93 2.25 -6.34 6.14
CA ALA A 93 3.06 -7.51 5.82
C ALA A 93 4.27 -7.73 6.75
N ILE A 94 4.47 -6.85 7.75
CA ILE A 94 5.52 -6.94 8.80
C ILE A 94 4.89 -7.24 10.16
N GLY A 95 3.68 -6.75 10.41
CA GLY A 95 2.92 -7.02 11.64
C GLY A 95 2.17 -8.36 11.64
N ARG A 96 2.02 -9.01 10.48
CA ARG A 96 1.43 -10.36 10.38
C ARG A 96 2.51 -11.42 10.58
N ASP A 97 2.98 -11.54 11.81
CA ASP A 97 3.72 -12.71 12.27
C ASP A 97 2.73 -13.83 12.66
N ASP A 98 1.91 -14.27 11.71
CA ASP A 98 1.02 -15.43 11.88
C ASP A 98 1.72 -16.75 11.54
N THR A 99 3.05 -16.73 11.41
CA THR A 99 3.81 -17.87 10.87
C THR A 99 4.69 -18.60 11.87
N GLU A 100 4.90 -18.06 13.07
CA GLU A 100 5.61 -18.79 14.15
C GLU A 100 4.68 -19.22 15.30
N GLY A 101 3.37 -19.09 15.10
CA GLY A 101 2.37 -19.64 16.02
C GLY A 101 2.31 -21.17 15.96
N PRO A 102 1.97 -21.85 17.07
CA PRO A 102 1.73 -23.29 17.07
C PRO A 102 0.73 -23.70 15.97
N THR A 103 0.80 -24.93 15.49
CA THR A 103 -0.22 -25.44 14.55
C THR A 103 -1.36 -26.08 15.33
N CYS A 104 -2.59 -25.98 14.81
CA CYS A 104 -3.74 -26.60 15.45
C CYS A 104 -3.58 -28.13 15.44
N PRO A 105 -3.63 -28.83 16.60
CA PRO A 105 -3.44 -30.28 16.67
C PRO A 105 -4.56 -31.08 15.98
N HIS A 106 -5.70 -30.45 15.70
CA HIS A 106 -6.86 -31.12 15.08
C HIS A 106 -6.88 -31.01 13.55
N CYS A 107 -6.43 -29.89 12.97
CA CYS A 107 -6.50 -29.65 11.52
C CYS A 107 -5.16 -29.33 10.84
N GLY A 108 -4.08 -29.17 11.62
CA GLY A 108 -2.72 -28.93 11.12
C GLY A 108 -2.49 -27.56 10.49
N ARG A 109 -3.47 -26.65 10.55
CA ARG A 109 -3.33 -25.28 10.05
C ARG A 109 -2.68 -24.35 11.08
N PRO A 110 -2.02 -23.25 10.65
CA PRO A 110 -1.44 -22.27 11.56
C PRO A 110 -2.52 -21.72 12.49
N LEU A 111 -2.20 -21.69 13.78
CA LEU A 111 -3.08 -21.20 14.83
C LEU A 111 -2.74 -19.75 15.17
N ASP A 112 -3.80 -18.97 15.37
CA ASP A 112 -3.74 -17.65 15.97
C ASP A 112 -3.90 -17.79 17.49
N THR A 113 -2.89 -17.39 18.24
CA THR A 113 -2.82 -17.56 19.70
C THR A 113 -3.65 -16.56 20.49
N ASP A 114 -4.19 -15.52 19.84
CA ASP A 114 -5.07 -14.54 20.48
C ASP A 114 -6.53 -15.05 20.59
N LEU A 115 -6.81 -16.22 19.99
CA LEU A 115 -8.13 -16.85 19.97
C LEU A 115 -8.12 -18.15 20.79
N GLU A 116 -9.09 -18.31 21.70
CA GLU A 116 -9.33 -19.56 22.45
C GLU A 116 -9.93 -20.69 21.58
N PHE A 117 -10.00 -20.48 20.27
CA PHE A 117 -10.53 -21.43 19.31
C PHE A 117 -9.81 -21.32 17.98
N CYS A 118 -9.75 -22.42 17.25
CA CYS A 118 -9.18 -22.44 15.91
C CYS A 118 -10.15 -21.79 14.92
N HIS A 119 -9.77 -20.67 14.31
CA HIS A 119 -10.58 -19.97 13.31
C HIS A 119 -10.84 -20.80 12.02
N TRP A 120 -10.12 -21.91 11.82
CA TRP A 120 -10.27 -22.76 10.63
C TRP A 120 -11.28 -23.90 10.77
N CYS A 121 -11.25 -24.58 11.91
CA CYS A 121 -12.08 -25.77 12.15
C CYS A 121 -13.04 -25.59 13.32
N THR A 122 -13.03 -24.42 13.96
CA THR A 122 -13.90 -24.04 15.10
C THR A 122 -13.71 -24.89 16.36
N THR A 123 -12.65 -25.70 16.42
CA THR A 123 -12.25 -26.46 17.61
C THR A 123 -11.81 -25.49 18.70
N ARG A 124 -12.36 -25.62 19.92
CA ARG A 124 -11.87 -24.88 21.10
C ARG A 124 -10.50 -25.41 21.52
N LEU A 125 -9.65 -24.52 22.00
CA LEU A 125 -8.28 -24.81 22.36
C LEU A 125 -8.10 -24.51 23.84
N GLU A 126 -7.47 -25.42 24.57
CA GLU A 126 -7.16 -25.23 25.98
C GLU A 126 -5.89 -24.40 26.08
N ALA A 127 -5.95 -23.28 26.82
CA ALA A 127 -4.76 -22.50 27.11
C ALA A 127 -3.82 -23.35 27.98
N VAL A 128 -2.59 -23.58 27.51
CA VAL A 128 -1.56 -24.23 28.32
C VAL A 128 -1.08 -23.19 29.33
N GLU A 129 -1.59 -23.26 30.56
CA GLU A 129 -1.07 -22.49 31.68
C GLU A 129 0.41 -22.86 31.87
N PRO A 130 1.35 -21.88 31.89
CA PRO A 130 2.73 -22.18 32.19
C PRO A 130 2.81 -22.63 33.65
N ASP A 131 3.21 -23.88 33.88
CA ASP A 131 3.37 -24.48 35.20
C ASP A 131 4.03 -23.50 36.18
N SER A 132 3.25 -22.97 37.12
CA SER A 132 3.78 -22.30 38.31
C SER A 132 4.34 -23.39 39.23
N THR A 133 5.57 -23.85 38.94
CA THR A 133 6.33 -24.64 39.90
C THR A 133 6.71 -23.77 41.10
N SER A 134 6.13 -24.18 42.22
CA SER A 134 6.38 -23.74 43.60
C SER A 134 7.84 -23.80 44.03
#